data_AF-A0A1B0FJT5-F1
#
_entry.id   AF-A0A1B0FJT5-F1
#
_cell.length_a   1.000
_cell.length_b   1.000
_cell.length_c   1.000
_cell.angle_alpha   90.00
_cell.angle_beta   90.00
_cell.angle_gamma   90.00
#
_symmetry.space_group_name_H-M   'P 1'
#
loop_
_entity.id
_entity.type
_entity.pdbx_description
1 polymer ?
#
loop_
_entity_poly.entity_id
_entity_poly.type
_entity_poly.pdbx_seq_one_letter_code
_entity_poly.pdbx_strand_id
1 'polypeptide(L)'
;MYKIMDENLAGLARASFMECVRNYNDLDDEVKELIKAANWVRQYAHVPYSNFKVGAAFRTKEGRIYTGCNVENAAFSPSICAERNAICKAVSDGFKEFTNAAVVAYQEKVLTPPCGVCRQSIMEFAKEDIIIYITRATDYVEQLAEQNGPVLCTSIYNLLPYGFRNYQDNQTKPIIDDVYSLNLP
;
A
#
# COMPACT_ATOMS: atom_id res chain seq x y z
N MET A 1 -21.91 7.03 22.19
CA MET A 1 -21.15 6.28 23.21
C MET A 1 -19.86 5.82 22.54
N TYR A 2 -18.80 6.63 22.66
CA TYR A 2 -17.54 6.41 21.96
C TYR A 2 -16.88 5.14 22.50
N LYS A 3 -16.72 4.14 21.63
CA LYS A 3 -15.95 2.94 21.95
C LYS A 3 -14.49 3.38 22.17
N ILE A 4 -13.94 2.88 23.26
CA ILE A 4 -12.61 3.14 23.80
C ILE A 4 -11.57 3.07 22.68
N MET A 5 -10.65 4.05 22.65
CA MET A 5 -9.46 4.05 21.79
C MET A 5 -8.78 2.69 21.87
N ASP A 6 -8.73 1.96 20.75
CA ASP A 6 -7.74 0.89 20.64
C ASP A 6 -6.37 1.57 20.50
N GLU A 7 -5.58 1.54 21.56
CA GLU A 7 -4.24 2.15 21.64
C GLU A 7 -3.30 1.64 20.51
N ASN A 8 -3.69 0.56 19.83
CA ASN A 8 -3.03 -0.08 18.70
C ASN A 8 -3.18 0.62 17.33
N LEU A 9 -3.91 1.75 17.24
CA LEU A 9 -4.16 2.49 16.00
C LEU A 9 -3.67 3.96 16.05
N ALA A 10 -2.80 4.30 17.01
CA ALA A 10 -2.31 5.67 17.21
C ALA A 10 -1.67 6.31 15.96
N GLY A 11 -1.15 5.51 15.02
CA GLY A 11 -0.61 5.97 13.74
C GLY A 11 -1.66 6.38 12.69
N LEU A 12 -2.95 6.18 12.95
CA LEU A 12 -4.07 6.46 12.04
C LEU A 12 -4.96 7.60 12.55
N ALA A 13 -4.36 8.59 13.23
CA ALA A 13 -5.01 9.62 14.05
C ALA A 13 -6.10 10.50 13.38
N ARG A 14 -6.48 10.28 12.12
CA ARG A 14 -7.65 10.92 11.49
C ARG A 14 -8.83 9.96 11.46
N ALA A 15 -9.99 10.43 11.90
CA ALA A 15 -11.24 9.64 11.92
C ALA A 15 -11.57 8.98 10.56
N SER A 16 -11.24 9.63 9.45
CA SER A 16 -11.43 9.10 8.09
C SER A 16 -10.60 7.85 7.79
N PHE A 17 -9.45 7.64 8.45
CA PHE A 17 -8.66 6.41 8.32
C PHE A 17 -9.17 5.29 9.23
N MET A 18 -9.80 5.64 10.36
CA MET A 18 -10.40 4.65 11.27
C MET A 18 -11.62 3.96 10.64
N GLU A 19 -12.42 4.66 9.85
CA GLU A 19 -13.56 4.07 9.11
C GLU A 19 -13.13 3.03 8.07
N CYS A 20 -11.88 3.10 7.61
CA CYS A 20 -11.26 2.21 6.64
C CYS A 20 -10.60 0.98 7.27
N VAL A 21 -10.59 0.83 8.60
CA VAL A 21 -10.02 -0.35 9.27
C VAL A 21 -11.07 -1.47 9.33
N ARG A 22 -10.64 -2.69 9.02
CA ARG A 22 -11.41 -3.94 9.12
C ARG A 22 -10.57 -4.99 9.85
N ASN A 23 -11.19 -6.03 10.39
CA ASN A 23 -10.43 -7.18 10.87
C ASN A 23 -10.13 -8.13 9.70
N TYR A 24 -9.03 -8.87 9.79
CA TYR A 24 -8.60 -9.79 8.73
C TYR A 24 -9.67 -10.82 8.33
N ASN A 25 -10.42 -11.36 9.28
CA ASN A 25 -11.43 -12.39 9.01
C ASN A 25 -12.65 -11.86 8.26
N ASP A 26 -12.91 -10.54 8.34
CA ASP A 26 -14.03 -9.86 7.68
C ASP A 26 -13.74 -9.56 6.19
N LEU A 27 -12.52 -9.85 5.72
CA LEU A 27 -12.11 -9.60 4.34
C LEU A 27 -12.49 -10.74 3.40
N ASP A 28 -12.66 -10.42 2.12
CA ASP A 28 -12.86 -11.42 1.06
C ASP A 28 -11.62 -12.30 0.88
N ASP A 29 -11.82 -13.52 0.39
CA ASP A 29 -10.76 -14.52 0.23
C ASP A 29 -9.65 -14.05 -0.72
N GLU A 30 -10.01 -13.31 -1.77
CA GLU A 30 -9.03 -12.70 -2.69
C GLU A 30 -8.14 -11.66 -1.99
N VAL A 31 -8.66 -10.92 -1.03
CA VAL A 31 -7.86 -9.95 -0.25
C VAL A 31 -6.95 -10.70 0.70
N LYS A 32 -7.48 -11.74 1.37
CA LYS A 32 -6.70 -12.62 2.26
C LYS A 32 -5.54 -13.26 1.49
N GLU A 33 -5.77 -13.78 0.29
CA GLU A 33 -4.72 -14.34 -0.58
C GLU A 33 -3.57 -13.34 -0.81
N LEU A 34 -3.90 -12.09 -1.13
CA LEU A 34 -2.91 -11.04 -1.39
C LEU A 34 -2.08 -10.71 -0.14
N ILE A 35 -2.73 -10.61 1.03
CA ILE A 35 -2.06 -10.39 2.32
C ILE A 35 -1.15 -11.57 2.67
N LYS A 36 -1.60 -12.81 2.48
CA LYS A 36 -0.80 -14.02 2.72
C LYS A 36 0.46 -14.02 1.85
N ALA A 37 0.32 -13.68 0.56
CA ALA A 37 1.43 -13.60 -0.38
C ALA A 37 2.47 -12.53 0.03
N ALA A 38 2.01 -11.35 0.46
CA ALA A 38 2.86 -10.29 0.99
C ALA A 38 3.56 -10.71 2.31
N ASN A 39 2.85 -11.36 3.23
CA ASN A 39 3.42 -11.82 4.49
C ASN A 39 4.50 -12.90 4.29
N TRP A 40 4.27 -13.81 3.33
CA TRP A 40 5.22 -14.87 3.00
C TRP A 40 6.50 -14.31 2.36
N VAL A 41 6.39 -13.48 1.32
CA VAL A 41 7.58 -12.96 0.60
C VAL A 41 8.47 -12.10 1.50
N ARG A 42 7.90 -11.44 2.50
CA ARG A 42 8.61 -10.64 3.51
C ARG A 42 9.77 -11.41 4.16
N GLN A 43 9.64 -12.73 4.34
CA GLN A 43 10.64 -13.55 5.02
C GLN A 43 12.00 -13.53 4.29
N TYR A 44 11.99 -13.31 2.97
CA TYR A 44 13.16 -13.25 2.10
C TYR A 44 13.85 -11.88 2.05
N ALA A 45 13.34 -10.88 2.79
CA ALA A 45 13.92 -9.55 2.80
C ALA A 45 15.41 -9.57 3.20
N HIS A 46 16.25 -8.89 2.42
CA HIS A 46 17.67 -8.69 2.73
C HIS A 46 17.83 -7.34 3.43
N VAL A 47 17.86 -7.35 4.76
CA VAL A 47 17.78 -6.13 5.59
C VAL A 47 18.84 -6.06 6.70
N PRO A 48 20.15 -6.18 6.37
CA PRO A 48 21.20 -6.24 7.38
C PRO A 48 21.38 -4.93 8.17
N TYR A 49 20.84 -3.80 7.70
CA TYR A 49 21.02 -2.50 8.36
C TYR A 49 19.81 -2.14 9.24
N SER A 50 18.58 -2.26 8.72
CA SER A 50 17.39 -1.92 9.52
C SER A 50 16.84 -3.09 10.33
N ASN A 51 17.12 -4.33 9.92
CA ASN A 51 16.42 -5.54 10.38
C ASN A 51 14.89 -5.47 10.23
N PHE A 52 14.38 -4.57 9.38
CA PHE A 52 12.96 -4.30 9.23
C PHE A 52 12.42 -4.93 7.95
N LYS A 53 11.80 -6.10 8.07
CA LYS A 53 11.28 -6.84 6.92
C LYS A 53 9.91 -6.34 6.50
N VAL A 54 9.78 -5.96 5.22
CA VAL A 54 8.53 -5.57 4.58
C VAL A 54 8.28 -6.48 3.38
N GLY A 55 7.04 -6.93 3.23
CA GLY A 55 6.57 -7.64 2.05
C GLY A 55 5.43 -6.90 1.39
N ALA A 56 5.36 -7.00 0.08
CA ALA A 56 4.30 -6.43 -0.72
C ALA A 56 3.83 -7.42 -1.80
N ALA A 57 2.56 -7.34 -2.15
CA ALA A 57 1.96 -8.11 -3.23
C ALA A 57 1.03 -7.22 -4.05
N PHE A 58 1.08 -7.33 -5.37
CA PHE A 58 0.25 -6.57 -6.31
C PHE A 58 -0.52 -7.54 -7.19
N ARG A 59 -1.84 -7.33 -7.29
CA ARG A 59 -2.72 -8.06 -8.23
C ARG A 59 -2.85 -7.26 -9.51
N THR A 60 -2.54 -7.89 -10.64
CA THR A 60 -2.74 -7.31 -11.97
C THR A 60 -4.22 -7.37 -12.36
N LYS A 61 -4.62 -6.61 -13.38
CA LYS A 61 -5.99 -6.64 -13.93
C LYS A 61 -6.41 -8.01 -14.44
N GLU A 62 -5.46 -8.84 -14.85
CA GLU A 62 -5.63 -10.22 -15.29
C GLU A 62 -5.66 -11.22 -14.12
N GLY A 63 -5.59 -10.75 -12.87
CA GLY A 63 -5.66 -11.55 -11.66
C GLY A 63 -4.33 -12.15 -11.19
N ARG A 64 -3.20 -11.86 -11.87
CA ARG A 64 -1.89 -12.41 -11.48
C ARG A 64 -1.33 -11.69 -10.26
N ILE A 65 -0.72 -12.41 -9.32
CA ILE A 65 -0.09 -11.82 -8.13
C ILE A 65 1.42 -11.75 -8.30
N TYR A 66 1.98 -10.55 -8.14
CA TYR A 66 3.42 -10.30 -8.07
C TYR A 66 3.83 -9.87 -6.68
N THR A 67 4.86 -10.51 -6.14
CA THR A 67 5.36 -10.28 -4.79
C THR A 67 6.75 -9.67 -4.79
N GLY A 68 7.06 -8.93 -3.74
CA GLY A 68 8.37 -8.33 -3.50
C GLY A 68 8.62 -8.10 -2.02
N CYS A 69 9.89 -8.09 -1.63
CA CYS A 69 10.35 -7.72 -0.30
C CYS A 69 11.42 -6.63 -0.40
N ASN A 70 11.68 -5.91 0.70
CA ASN A 70 12.72 -4.90 0.70
C ASN A 70 14.13 -5.52 0.68
N VAL A 71 15.03 -4.86 -0.06
CA VAL A 71 16.43 -5.24 -0.22
C VAL A 71 17.28 -4.01 0.04
N GLU A 72 18.15 -4.10 1.03
CA GLU A 72 19.04 -3.02 1.42
C GLU A 72 20.43 -3.17 0.82
N ASN A 73 21.11 -2.04 0.63
CA ASN A 73 22.46 -1.99 0.10
C ASN A 73 23.31 -1.03 0.93
N ALA A 74 24.61 -1.30 1.04
CA ALA A 74 25.56 -0.44 1.77
C ALA A 74 25.54 1.01 1.29
N ALA A 75 25.33 1.24 -0.01
CA ALA A 75 25.27 2.57 -0.60
C ALA A 75 23.89 3.24 -0.48
N PHE A 76 22.97 2.74 0.36
CA PHE A 76 21.58 3.13 0.67
C PHE A 76 20.66 3.61 -0.47
N SER A 77 21.09 4.52 -1.33
CA SER A 77 20.40 4.95 -2.55
C SER A 77 19.92 3.80 -3.45
N PRO A 78 20.66 2.69 -3.66
CA PRO A 78 20.17 1.57 -4.46
C PRO A 78 19.29 0.59 -3.69
N SER A 79 19.01 0.84 -2.41
CA SER A 79 18.03 0.04 -1.66
C SER A 79 16.63 0.20 -2.27
N ILE A 80 15.88 -0.90 -2.30
CA ILE A 80 14.55 -0.95 -2.89
C ILE A 80 13.53 -1.44 -1.86
N CYS A 81 12.41 -0.73 -1.79
CA CYS A 81 11.28 -1.11 -0.93
C CYS A 81 10.51 -2.27 -1.55
N ALA A 82 9.75 -2.99 -0.72
CA ALA A 82 8.99 -4.16 -1.12
C ALA A 82 8.02 -3.88 -2.28
N GLU A 83 7.33 -2.73 -2.25
CA GLU A 83 6.33 -2.34 -3.23
C GLU A 83 6.97 -2.08 -4.59
N ARG A 84 8.07 -1.32 -4.61
CA ARG A 84 8.83 -1.05 -5.84
C ARG A 84 9.41 -2.33 -6.42
N ASN A 85 9.91 -3.24 -5.57
CA ASN A 85 10.41 -4.54 -6.00
C ASN A 85 9.30 -5.38 -6.66
N ALA A 86 8.11 -5.48 -6.04
CA ALA A 86 6.96 -6.20 -6.58
C ALA A 86 6.50 -5.62 -7.94
N ILE A 87 6.41 -4.29 -8.04
CA ILE A 87 6.06 -3.59 -9.28
C ILE A 87 7.11 -3.85 -10.36
N CYS A 88 8.40 -3.69 -10.07
CA CYS A 88 9.47 -3.94 -11.05
C CYS A 88 9.41 -5.37 -11.60
N LYS A 89 9.12 -6.37 -10.74
CA LYS A 89 8.93 -7.76 -11.15
C LYS A 89 7.71 -7.94 -12.08
N ALA A 90 6.58 -7.32 -11.75
CA ALA A 90 5.40 -7.38 -12.62
C ALA A 90 5.68 -6.75 -13.99
N VAL A 91 6.35 -5.59 -13.99
CA VAL A 91 6.70 -4.85 -15.21
C VAL A 91 7.69 -5.64 -16.07
N SER A 92 8.67 -6.32 -15.49
CA SER A 92 9.60 -7.17 -16.26
C SER A 92 8.90 -8.33 -16.96
N ASP A 93 7.78 -8.79 -16.39
CA ASP A 93 6.94 -9.85 -16.95
C ASP A 93 5.86 -9.31 -17.91
N GLY A 94 5.85 -7.99 -18.18
CA GLY A 94 4.94 -7.33 -19.12
C GLY A 94 3.64 -6.79 -18.51
N PHE A 95 3.45 -6.87 -17.19
CA PHE A 95 2.22 -6.44 -16.52
C PHE A 95 2.38 -5.04 -15.92
N LYS A 96 1.47 -4.13 -16.31
CA LYS A 96 1.54 -2.69 -15.93
C LYS A 96 0.21 -2.14 -15.40
N GLU A 97 -0.83 -2.95 -15.32
CA GLU A 97 -2.16 -2.56 -14.81
C GLU A 97 -2.46 -3.35 -13.55
N PHE A 98 -2.76 -2.66 -12.45
CA PHE A 98 -2.98 -3.25 -11.13
C PHE A 98 -4.32 -2.81 -10.55
N THR A 99 -4.96 -3.68 -9.78
CA THR A 99 -6.25 -3.40 -9.13
C THR A 99 -6.09 -3.25 -7.62
N ASN A 100 -5.27 -4.10 -7.00
CA ASN A 100 -5.11 -4.18 -5.55
C ASN A 100 -3.64 -4.41 -5.19
N ALA A 101 -3.26 -3.93 -4.01
CA ALA A 101 -1.98 -4.24 -3.38
C ALA A 101 -2.14 -4.57 -1.90
N ALA A 102 -1.24 -5.37 -1.36
CA ALA A 102 -1.09 -5.58 0.07
C ALA A 102 0.34 -5.21 0.51
N VAL A 103 0.47 -4.58 1.67
CA VAL A 103 1.76 -4.25 2.30
C VAL A 103 1.75 -4.74 3.75
N VAL A 104 2.78 -5.51 4.10
CA VAL A 104 2.85 -6.25 5.36
C VAL A 104 4.21 -6.04 6.00
N ALA A 105 4.21 -5.55 7.23
CA ALA A 105 5.40 -5.39 8.05
C ALA A 105 5.04 -5.51 9.53
N TYR A 106 5.99 -5.93 10.38
CA TYR A 106 5.74 -6.04 11.82
C TYR A 106 6.06 -4.71 12.52
N GLN A 107 5.05 -4.12 13.14
CA GLN A 107 5.19 -3.07 14.15
C GLN A 107 4.09 -3.26 15.21
N GLU A 108 4.46 -3.16 16.49
CA GLU A 108 3.59 -3.53 17.61
C GLU A 108 2.34 -2.64 17.71
N LYS A 109 2.48 -1.32 17.47
CA LYS A 109 1.43 -0.32 17.78
C LYS A 109 0.91 0.46 16.58
N VAL A 110 1.54 0.30 15.41
CA VAL A 110 1.19 1.07 14.22
C VAL A 110 1.23 0.19 12.98
N LEU A 111 0.50 0.60 11.95
CA LEU A 111 0.61 0.02 10.62
C LEU A 111 1.74 0.70 9.84
N THR A 112 2.33 -0.01 8.88
CA THR A 112 3.43 0.52 8.05
C THR A 112 2.90 0.83 6.65
N PRO A 113 2.37 2.05 6.41
CA PRO A 113 1.94 2.43 5.07
C PRO A 113 3.14 2.60 4.13
N PRO A 114 2.93 2.50 2.80
CA PRO A 114 3.97 2.80 1.82
C PRO A 114 4.65 4.14 2.07
N CYS A 115 5.97 4.19 1.87
CA CYS A 115 6.73 5.45 1.97
C CYS A 115 6.41 6.38 0.79
N GLY A 116 6.77 7.66 0.86
CA GLY A 116 6.45 8.64 -0.19
C GLY A 116 6.93 8.23 -1.58
N VAL A 117 8.13 7.63 -1.68
CA VAL A 117 8.68 7.14 -2.95
C VAL A 117 7.84 5.98 -3.50
N CYS A 118 7.44 5.03 -2.65
CA CYS A 118 6.57 3.93 -3.07
C CYS A 118 5.19 4.43 -3.49
N ARG A 119 4.60 5.39 -2.77
CA ARG A 119 3.33 6.00 -3.17
C ARG A 119 3.43 6.61 -4.57
N GLN A 120 4.49 7.38 -4.82
CA GLN A 120 4.70 7.97 -6.14
C GLN A 120 4.92 6.88 -7.23
N SER A 121 5.66 5.80 -6.91
CA SER A 121 5.83 4.67 -7.84
C SER A 121 4.52 3.93 -8.12
N ILE A 122 3.66 3.73 -7.11
CA ILE A 122 2.34 3.10 -7.30
C ILE A 122 1.44 4.01 -8.15
N MET A 123 1.46 5.32 -7.87
CA MET A 123 0.69 6.33 -8.61
C MET A 123 0.98 6.33 -10.12
N GLU A 124 2.22 6.05 -10.52
CA GLU A 124 2.60 5.92 -11.94
C GLU A 124 1.78 4.85 -12.68
N PHE A 125 1.43 3.75 -12.00
CA PHE A 125 0.67 2.64 -12.58
C PHE A 125 -0.82 2.67 -12.24
N ALA A 126 -1.24 3.63 -11.40
CA ALA A 126 -2.63 3.86 -11.07
C ALA A 126 -3.26 4.65 -12.23
N LYS A 127 -3.76 3.99 -13.28
CA LYS A 127 -4.64 4.66 -14.27
C LYS A 127 -5.97 5.03 -13.58
N GLU A 128 -6.52 4.05 -12.90
CA GLU A 128 -7.61 4.17 -11.94
C GLU A 128 -7.05 4.07 -10.51
N ASP A 129 -7.90 4.21 -9.51
CA ASP A 129 -7.47 4.04 -8.11
C ASP A 129 -7.04 2.59 -7.86
N ILE A 130 -5.97 2.41 -7.07
CA ILE A 130 -5.46 1.10 -6.65
C ILE A 130 -5.77 0.96 -5.17
N ILE A 131 -6.53 -0.08 -4.81
CA ILE A 131 -6.86 -0.37 -3.42
C ILE A 131 -5.66 -0.99 -2.72
N ILE A 132 -5.32 -0.50 -1.52
CA ILE A 132 -4.14 -0.92 -0.77
C ILE A 132 -4.57 -1.41 0.62
N TYR A 133 -4.21 -2.65 0.93
CA TYR A 133 -4.40 -3.28 2.23
C TYR A 133 -3.11 -3.25 3.03
N ILE A 134 -3.15 -2.66 4.22
CA ILE A 134 -1.96 -2.56 5.09
C ILE A 134 -2.26 -3.29 6.39
N THR A 135 -1.42 -4.25 6.76
CA THR A 135 -1.60 -5.00 8.00
C THR A 135 -0.25 -5.37 8.64
N ARG A 136 -0.33 -5.92 9.84
CA ARG A 136 0.83 -6.39 10.60
C ARG A 136 1.28 -7.74 10.07
N ALA A 137 2.59 -7.95 10.09
CA ALA A 137 3.14 -9.25 9.74
C ALA A 137 2.96 -10.27 10.86
N THR A 138 2.94 -11.53 10.46
CA THR A 138 3.09 -12.70 11.34
C THR A 138 4.25 -13.56 10.84
N ASP A 139 4.77 -14.43 11.70
CA ASP A 139 5.83 -15.36 11.30
C ASP A 139 5.26 -16.52 10.47
N TYR A 140 4.04 -16.96 10.81
CA TYR A 140 3.32 -18.01 10.11
C TYR A 140 2.01 -17.48 9.51
N VAL A 141 1.68 -17.91 8.31
CA VAL A 141 0.53 -17.39 7.55
C VAL A 141 -0.79 -17.75 8.23
N GLU A 142 -0.85 -18.89 8.89
CA GLU A 142 -2.00 -19.41 9.64
C GLU A 142 -2.40 -18.46 10.79
N GLN A 143 -1.41 -17.80 11.39
CA GLN A 143 -1.63 -16.88 12.51
C GLN A 143 -2.39 -15.62 12.10
N LEU A 144 -2.46 -15.27 10.82
CA LEU A 144 -3.24 -14.11 10.36
C LEU A 144 -4.72 -14.24 10.73
N ALA A 145 -5.28 -15.45 10.55
CA ALA A 145 -6.68 -15.72 10.86
C ALA A 145 -6.94 -15.84 12.36
N GLU A 146 -6.01 -16.46 13.09
CA GLU A 146 -6.08 -16.63 14.55
C GLU A 146 -6.01 -15.29 15.29
N GLN A 147 -5.08 -14.43 14.88
CA GLN A 147 -4.91 -13.10 15.47
C GLN A 147 -6.02 -12.14 15.06
N ASN A 148 -6.64 -12.37 13.90
CA ASN A 148 -7.69 -11.53 13.34
C ASN A 148 -7.34 -10.03 13.39
N GLY A 149 -6.08 -9.70 13.08
CA GLY A 149 -5.53 -8.37 13.29
C GLY A 149 -6.16 -7.28 12.41
N PRO A 150 -5.89 -6.00 12.71
CA PRO A 150 -6.42 -4.89 11.94
C PRO A 150 -5.79 -4.84 10.54
N VAL A 151 -6.62 -4.54 9.56
CA VAL A 151 -6.25 -4.28 8.17
C VAL A 151 -6.80 -2.91 7.80
N LEU A 152 -5.91 -1.98 7.46
CA LEU A 152 -6.30 -0.71 6.87
C LEU A 152 -6.61 -0.94 5.38
N CYS A 153 -7.86 -0.75 5.00
CA CYS A 153 -8.35 -0.82 3.63
C CYS A 153 -8.42 0.59 3.04
N THR A 154 -7.39 1.00 2.32
CA THR A 154 -7.30 2.35 1.75
C THR A 154 -7.01 2.29 0.25
N SER A 155 -6.60 3.39 -0.35
CA SER A 155 -6.25 3.44 -1.77
C SER A 155 -5.08 4.38 -2.03
N ILE A 156 -4.47 4.29 -3.21
CA ILE A 156 -3.37 5.17 -3.55
C ILE A 156 -3.79 6.63 -3.61
N TYR A 157 -5.01 6.94 -4.06
CA TYR A 157 -5.52 8.31 -4.04
C TYR A 157 -5.68 8.87 -2.62
N ASN A 158 -6.04 8.03 -1.65
CA ASN A 158 -6.09 8.44 -0.25
C ASN A 158 -4.71 8.59 0.39
N LEU A 159 -3.73 7.77 -0.01
CA LEU A 159 -2.36 7.82 0.52
C LEU A 159 -1.51 8.94 -0.08
N LEU A 160 -1.82 9.36 -1.30
CA LEU A 160 -1.14 10.45 -2.02
C LEU A 160 -2.17 11.36 -2.72
N PRO A 161 -2.95 12.14 -1.94
CA PRO A 161 -3.90 13.07 -2.50
C PRO A 161 -3.16 14.15 -3.30
N TYR A 162 -3.72 14.54 -4.45
CA TYR A 162 -3.09 15.49 -5.38
C TYR A 162 -1.67 15.08 -5.81
N GLY A 163 -1.41 13.77 -5.86
CA GLY A 163 -0.14 13.22 -6.30
C GLY A 163 0.22 13.68 -7.71
N PHE A 164 1.51 13.89 -7.94
CA PHE A 164 2.00 14.23 -9.27
C PHE A 164 1.74 13.07 -10.23
N ARG A 165 1.07 13.35 -11.35
CA ARG A 165 0.82 12.40 -12.44
C ARG A 165 1.42 13.00 -13.71
N ASN A 166 1.84 12.12 -14.63
CA ASN A 166 2.73 12.43 -15.75
C ASN A 166 2.53 13.79 -16.46
N TYR A 167 3.64 14.31 -16.98
CA TYR A 167 3.76 15.54 -17.78
C TYR A 167 2.82 15.60 -19.00
N GLN A 168 2.40 14.46 -19.58
CA GLN A 168 1.50 14.42 -20.74
C GLN A 168 0.00 14.51 -20.38
N ASP A 169 -0.40 14.21 -19.14
CA ASP A 169 -1.81 14.27 -18.72
C ASP A 169 -2.29 15.74 -18.58
N ASN A 170 -1.35 16.67 -18.43
CA ASN A 170 -1.58 18.11 -18.42
C ASN A 170 -1.84 18.73 -19.82
N GLN A 171 -1.80 17.94 -20.91
CA GLN A 171 -2.16 18.45 -22.25
C GLN A 171 -3.59 18.11 -22.66
N THR A 172 -4.30 17.25 -21.94
CA THR A 172 -5.66 16.78 -22.32
C THR A 172 -6.74 17.00 -21.27
N LYS A 173 -6.45 17.72 -20.18
CA LYS A 173 -7.50 18.33 -19.35
C LYS A 173 -7.30 19.83 -19.28
N PRO A 174 -8.26 20.66 -19.75
CA PRO A 174 -8.19 22.09 -19.50
C PRO A 174 -8.12 22.28 -17.99
N ILE A 175 -7.06 22.97 -17.55
CA ILE A 175 -6.98 23.52 -16.21
C ILE A 175 -8.08 24.58 -16.16
N ILE A 176 -9.25 24.19 -15.67
CA ILE A 176 -10.25 25.02 -14.98
C ILE A 176 -10.28 26.50 -15.45
N ASP A 177 -11.14 26.81 -16.41
CA ASP A 177 -11.60 28.19 -16.69
C ASP A 177 -12.57 28.73 -15.60
N ASP A 178 -12.85 27.95 -14.54
CA ASP A 178 -13.81 28.32 -13.48
C ASP A 178 -13.21 29.03 -12.25
N VAL A 179 -12.00 29.60 -12.33
CA VAL A 179 -11.42 30.37 -11.19
C VAL A 179 -11.61 31.89 -11.31
N TYR A 180 -12.28 32.39 -12.36
CA TYR A 180 -12.57 33.82 -12.51
C TYR A 180 -14.06 34.22 -12.49
N SER A 181 -14.97 33.31 -12.15
CA SER A 181 -16.39 33.63 -11.94
C SER A 181 -16.78 33.70 -10.45
N LEU A 182 -15.82 34.04 -9.58
CA LEU A 182 -16.15 34.63 -8.28
C LEU A 182 -16.60 36.09 -8.50
N ASN A 183 -17.88 36.25 -8.80
CA ASN A 183 -18.60 37.50 -8.57
C ASN A 183 -18.54 37.79 -7.06
N LEU A 184 -17.55 38.60 -6.65
CA LEU A 184 -17.57 39.25 -5.36
C LEU A 184 -18.63 40.38 -5.39
N PRO A 185 -19.43 40.55 -4.33
CA PRO A 185 -20.41 41.62 -4.21
C PRO A 185 -19.78 43.01 -4.12
#